data_AF-A0A5X7KCG8-F1
#
_entry.id   AF-A0A5X7KCG8-F1
#
_cell.length_a   1.000
_cell.length_b   1.000
_cell.length_c   1.000
_cell.angle_alpha   90.00
_cell.angle_beta   90.00
_cell.angle_gamma   90.00
#
_symmetry.space_group_name_H-M   'P 1'
#
loop_
_entity.id
_entity.type
_entity.pdbx_description
1 polymer ?
#
loop_
_entity_poly.entity_id
_entity_poly.type
_entity_poly.pdbx_seq_one_letter_code
_entity_poly.pdbx_strand_id
1 'polypeptide(L)'
;MQDDTLPLNNSNATTTPLSTRLPFTKYDFGWVLLCIGMAIGAGTVLMPVQIGLKGIWVFITAFIIAYPATYIVQDIYLKTLSESETCDDYTDIISHYLGKNWGIFLGVIYFLMIIHGVFIYSLSVVFDSASYIKTFGLTEADLSQSIIYKVAIFA
;
A
#
# COMPACT_ATOMS: atom_id res chain seq x y z
N MET A 1 -19.40 32.91 45.61
CA MET A 1 -18.68 32.87 46.90
C MET A 1 -18.19 31.44 47.06
N GLN A 2 -16.95 31.03 46.83
CA GLN A 2 -15.63 31.59 46.49
C GLN A 2 -14.99 30.50 45.60
N ASP A 3 -14.49 30.77 44.39
CA ASP A 3 -13.10 31.18 44.07
C ASP A 3 -12.00 30.44 44.85
N ASP A 4 -11.24 29.60 44.14
CA ASP A 4 -9.85 29.26 44.45
C ASP A 4 -9.09 29.12 43.11
N THR A 5 -8.77 30.29 42.54
CA THR A 5 -7.66 30.49 41.61
C THR A 5 -6.36 29.90 42.16
N LEU A 6 -5.91 28.78 41.59
CA LEU A 6 -4.50 28.36 41.72
C LEU A 6 -3.65 29.17 40.73
N PRO A 7 -2.57 29.83 41.18
CA PRO A 7 -1.77 30.70 40.34
C PRO A 7 -0.99 29.88 39.30
N LEU A 8 -1.18 30.20 38.01
CA LEU A 8 -0.26 29.86 36.94
C LEU A 8 1.06 30.62 37.17
N ASN A 9 1.89 30.10 38.07
CA ASN A 9 3.20 30.68 38.36
C ASN A 9 4.33 29.80 37.81
N ASN A 10 5.12 30.47 36.98
CA ASN A 10 6.54 30.25 36.73
C ASN A 10 6.92 29.16 35.72
N SER A 11 7.16 29.65 34.49
CA SER A 11 8.46 29.54 33.82
C SER A 11 9.40 28.49 34.39
N ASN A 12 9.27 27.29 33.86
CA ASN A 12 10.38 26.40 33.54
C ASN A 12 9.95 25.63 32.30
N ALA A 13 9.97 26.30 31.15
CA ALA A 13 10.15 25.62 29.88
C ALA A 13 11.54 25.01 29.91
N THR A 14 11.68 23.91 30.67
CA THR A 14 12.80 23.02 30.57
C THR A 14 12.76 22.50 29.15
N THR A 15 13.62 23.09 28.32
CA THR A 15 14.07 22.56 27.05
C THR A 15 14.50 21.12 27.31
N THR A 16 13.54 20.20 27.22
CA THR A 16 13.81 18.77 27.25
C THR A 16 14.24 18.49 25.82
N PRO A 17 15.53 18.19 25.54
CA PRO A 17 15.87 17.63 24.25
C PRO A 17 15.19 16.26 24.23
N LEU A 18 13.99 16.19 23.65
CA LEU A 18 13.25 14.95 23.45
C LEU A 18 13.94 14.16 22.32
N SER A 19 15.18 13.75 22.56
CA SER A 19 15.84 12.65 21.86
C SER A 19 15.76 11.41 22.75
N THR A 20 14.58 11.16 23.33
CA THR A 20 14.29 9.83 23.88
C THR A 20 14.06 8.94 22.67
N ARG A 21 15.12 8.25 22.21
CA ARG A 21 14.99 7.22 21.16
C ARG A 21 13.91 6.24 21.64
N LEU A 22 12.73 6.31 21.03
CA LEU A 22 11.66 5.33 21.25
C LEU A 22 12.28 3.94 21.03
N PRO A 23 12.33 3.07 22.05
CA PRO A 23 12.92 1.76 21.88
C PRO A 23 12.05 0.99 20.89
N PHE A 24 12.66 0.58 19.78
CA PHE A 24 11.98 -0.19 18.75
C PHE A 24 11.41 -1.46 19.38
N THR A 25 10.09 -1.49 19.53
CA THR A 25 9.39 -2.53 20.27
C THR A 25 9.09 -3.69 19.32
N LYS A 26 8.89 -4.90 19.86
CA LYS A 26 8.45 -6.06 19.05
C LYS A 26 7.15 -5.79 18.28
N TYR A 27 6.32 -4.89 18.79
CA TYR A 27 5.13 -4.37 18.13
C TYR A 27 5.47 -3.59 16.85
N ASP A 28 6.46 -2.69 16.90
CA ASP A 28 6.92 -1.92 15.74
C ASP A 28 7.54 -2.83 14.69
N PHE A 29 8.28 -3.86 15.11
CA PHE A 29 8.78 -4.89 14.21
C PHE A 29 7.66 -5.65 13.51
N GLY A 30 6.59 -5.99 14.24
CA GLY A 30 5.39 -6.63 13.69
C GLY A 30 4.74 -5.79 12.59
N TRP A 31 4.62 -4.49 12.81
CA TRP A 31 4.10 -3.57 11.79
C TRP A 31 4.99 -3.47 10.56
N VAL A 32 6.32 -3.37 10.74
CA VAL A 32 7.26 -3.36 9.61
C VAL A 32 7.15 -4.66 8.81
N LEU A 33 7.04 -5.82 9.48
CA LEU A 33 6.90 -7.10 8.81
C LEU A 33 5.59 -7.21 8.01
N LEU A 34 4.48 -6.71 8.55
CA LEU A 34 3.19 -6.64 7.84
C LEU A 34 3.28 -5.75 6.60
N CYS A 35 3.91 -4.58 6.71
CA CYS A 35 4.12 -3.67 5.58
C CYS A 35 5.00 -4.30 4.50
N ILE A 36 6.07 -5.02 4.88
CA ILE A 36 6.91 -5.77 3.92
C ILE A 36 6.10 -6.89 3.26
N GLY A 37 5.29 -7.62 4.03
CA GLY A 37 4.42 -8.68 3.51
C GLY A 37 3.40 -8.17 2.49
N MET A 38 2.84 -6.98 2.71
CA MET A 38 1.94 -6.34 1.74
C MET A 38 2.69 -5.85 0.49
N ALA A 39 3.94 -5.40 0.63
CA ALA A 39 4.76 -4.98 -0.50
C ALA A 39 5.23 -6.16 -1.37
N ILE A 40 5.51 -7.33 -0.77
CA ILE A 40 5.90 -8.55 -1.49
C ILE A 40 4.64 -9.30 -1.92
N GLY A 41 4.05 -8.88 -3.04
CA GLY A 41 2.87 -9.53 -3.63
C GLY A 41 3.20 -10.61 -4.69
N ALA A 42 2.14 -11.21 -5.25
CA ALA A 42 2.24 -12.20 -6.34
C ALA A 42 3.01 -11.69 -7.58
N GLY A 43 3.00 -10.37 -7.81
CA GLY A 43 3.76 -9.73 -8.89
C GLY A 43 5.28 -9.90 -8.77
N THR A 44 5.81 -9.98 -7.55
CA THR A 44 7.25 -10.15 -7.31
C THR A 44 7.71 -11.57 -7.62
N VAL A 45 6.84 -12.57 -7.43
CA VAL A 45 7.12 -13.98 -7.75
C VAL A 45 7.18 -14.21 -9.26
N LEU A 46 6.33 -13.51 -10.03
CA LEU A 46 6.32 -13.56 -11.49
C LEU A 46 7.30 -12.56 -12.15
N MET A 47 7.98 -11.72 -11.35
CA MET A 47 8.91 -10.71 -11.83
C MET A 47 10.03 -11.30 -12.71
N PRO A 48 10.66 -12.45 -12.40
CA PRO A 48 11.69 -13.03 -13.27
C PRO A 48 11.18 -13.36 -14.67
N VAL A 49 9.93 -13.81 -14.80
CA VAL A 49 9.30 -14.09 -16.09
C VAL A 49 9.10 -12.80 -16.88
N GLN A 50 8.64 -11.73 -16.22
CA GLN A 50 8.46 -10.42 -16.85
C GLN A 50 9.80 -9.82 -17.30
N ILE A 51 10.86 -9.99 -16.50
CA ILE A 51 12.22 -9.54 -16.84
C ILE A 51 12.75 -10.29 -18.07
N GLY A 52 12.50 -11.60 -18.16
CA GLY A 52 12.88 -12.40 -19.33
C GLY A 52 12.21 -11.94 -20.64
N LEU A 53 10.94 -11.51 -20.56
CA LEU A 53 10.17 -11.06 -21.72
C LEU A 53 10.46 -9.60 -22.13
N LYS A 54 10.66 -8.70 -21.15
CA LYS A 54 10.90 -7.26 -21.39
C LYS A 54 12.38 -6.92 -21.56
N GLY A 55 13.27 -7.82 -21.11
CA GLY A 55 14.72 -7.64 -21.12
C GLY A 55 15.25 -7.05 -19.82
N ILE A 56 16.39 -7.57 -19.36
CA ILE A 56 17.04 -7.15 -18.11
C ILE A 56 17.45 -5.67 -18.09
N TRP A 57 17.89 -5.14 -19.23
CA TRP A 57 18.31 -3.73 -19.35
C TRP A 57 17.17 -2.75 -19.11
N VAL A 58 15.99 -3.02 -19.67
CA VAL A 58 14.79 -2.20 -19.47
C VAL A 58 14.39 -2.22 -17.99
N PHE A 59 14.50 -3.38 -17.34
CA PHE A 59 14.19 -3.54 -15.93
C PHE A 59 15.13 -2.73 -15.02
N ILE A 60 16.44 -2.79 -15.25
CA ILE A 60 17.42 -2.02 -14.47
C ILE A 60 17.17 -0.51 -14.60
N THR A 61 16.95 -0.02 -15.83
CA THR A 61 16.63 1.40 -16.05
C THR A 61 15.35 1.81 -15.34
N ALA A 62 14.29 0.99 -15.44
CA ALA A 62 13.04 1.25 -14.75
C ALA A 62 13.21 1.27 -13.23
N PHE A 63 14.01 0.36 -12.67
CA PHE A 63 14.28 0.30 -11.23
C PHE A 63 14.99 1.55 -10.72
N ILE A 64 15.98 2.06 -11.46
CA ILE A 64 16.72 3.29 -11.11
C ILE A 64 15.78 4.50 -11.03
N ILE A 65 14.76 4.58 -11.87
CA ILE A 65 13.79 5.68 -11.89
C ILE A 65 12.69 5.45 -10.84
N ALA A 66 12.20 4.23 -10.70
CA ALA A 66 11.10 3.88 -9.81
C ALA A 66 11.48 3.99 -8.32
N TYR A 67 12.72 3.64 -7.97
CA TYR A 67 13.21 3.71 -6.58
C TYR A 67 13.11 5.12 -5.97
N PRO A 68 13.69 6.19 -6.57
CA PRO A 68 13.60 7.53 -6.01
C PRO A 68 12.16 8.07 -6.01
N ALA A 69 11.36 7.77 -7.05
CA ALA A 69 9.97 8.17 -7.10
C ALA A 69 9.16 7.57 -5.94
N THR A 70 9.37 6.29 -5.65
CA THR A 70 8.71 5.59 -4.55
C THR A 70 9.14 6.15 -3.20
N TYR A 71 10.43 6.45 -3.02
CA TYR A 71 10.94 7.06 -1.78
C TYR A 71 10.29 8.41 -1.49
N ILE A 72 10.19 9.29 -2.49
CA ILE A 72 9.57 10.61 -2.33
C ILE A 72 8.09 10.50 -1.96
N VAL A 73 7.35 9.61 -2.62
CA VAL A 73 5.93 9.37 -2.30
C VAL A 73 5.75 8.85 -0.88
N GLN A 74 6.59 7.91 -0.44
CA GLN A 74 6.56 7.38 0.92
C GLN A 74 6.91 8.45 1.96
N ASP A 75 7.90 9.29 1.69
CA ASP A 75 8.31 10.40 2.57
C ASP A 75 7.18 11.43 2.74
N ILE A 76 6.50 11.81 1.65
CA ILE A 76 5.32 12.71 1.70
C ILE A 76 4.19 12.07 2.52
N TYR A 77 3.93 10.78 2.31
CA TYR A 77 2.89 10.04 3.04
C TYR A 77 3.17 10.04 4.55
N LEU A 78 4.40 9.71 4.96
CA LEU A 78 4.84 9.73 6.36
C LEU A 78 4.75 11.12 6.98
N LYS A 79 5.17 12.15 6.25
CA LYS A 79 5.08 13.55 6.72
C LYS A 79 3.64 14.00 6.89
N THR A 80 2.76 13.64 5.96
CA THR A 80 1.32 13.98 6.03
C THR A 80 0.66 13.32 7.23
N LEU A 81 0.94 12.03 7.48
CA LEU A 81 0.42 11.31 8.64
C LEU A 81 0.96 11.83 9.98
N SER A 82 2.21 12.28 10.01
CA SER A 82 2.83 12.83 11.23
C SER A 82 2.32 14.23 11.58
N GLU A 83 1.85 15.00 10.60
CA GLU A 83 1.39 16.39 10.77
C GLU A 83 -0.14 16.46 11.00
N SER A 84 -0.91 15.41 10.69
CA SER A 84 -2.36 15.42 10.86
C SER A 84 -2.77 15.27 12.34
N GLU A 85 -3.07 16.39 13.00
CA GLU A 85 -3.52 16.46 14.40
C GLU A 85 -5.00 16.01 14.60
N THR A 86 -5.77 15.83 13.52
CA THR A 86 -7.20 15.47 13.58
C THR A 86 -7.52 14.29 12.67
N CYS A 87 -8.16 13.28 13.27
CA CYS A 87 -8.58 12.04 12.65
C CYS A 87 -9.90 12.25 11.90
N ASP A 88 -9.87 13.08 10.86
CA ASP A 88 -10.96 13.18 9.89
C ASP A 88 -10.52 12.49 8.59
N ASP A 89 -11.48 11.79 7.97
CA ASP A 89 -11.33 10.87 6.84
C ASP A 89 -10.20 11.26 5.86
N TYR A 90 -9.34 10.31 5.46
CA TYR A 90 -8.13 10.58 4.65
C TYR A 90 -8.43 11.34 3.34
N THR A 91 -9.65 11.15 2.83
CA THR A 91 -10.22 11.86 1.67
C THR A 91 -10.41 13.37 1.91
N ASP A 92 -10.69 13.76 3.16
CA ASP A 92 -10.90 15.14 3.59
C ASP A 92 -9.57 15.87 3.82
N ILE A 93 -8.56 15.18 4.37
CA ILE A 93 -7.19 15.71 4.49
C ILE A 93 -6.59 15.99 3.10
N ILE A 94 -6.79 15.08 2.14
CA ILE A 94 -6.37 15.27 0.74
C ILE A 94 -7.12 16.44 0.10
N SER A 95 -8.43 16.58 0.35
CA SER A 95 -9.23 17.68 -0.17
C SER A 95 -8.85 19.04 0.45
N HIS A 96 -8.40 19.06 1.71
CA HIS A 96 -7.95 20.25 2.43
C HIS A 96 -6.56 20.72 1.96
N TYR A 97 -5.62 19.81 1.68
CA TYR A 97 -4.27 20.16 1.20
C TYR A 97 -4.17 20.41 -0.31
N LEU A 98 -4.93 19.69 -1.16
CA LEU A 98 -4.83 19.78 -2.63
C LEU A 98 -6.00 20.55 -3.29
N GLY A 99 -7.06 20.86 -2.54
CA GLY A 99 -8.25 21.56 -3.04
C GLY A 99 -9.37 20.62 -3.53
N LYS A 100 -10.63 21.05 -3.36
CA LYS A 100 -11.85 20.26 -3.54
C LYS A 100 -11.95 19.50 -4.89
N ASN A 101 -11.44 20.07 -5.99
CA ASN A 101 -11.49 19.43 -7.31
C ASN A 101 -10.42 18.35 -7.48
N TRP A 102 -9.24 18.52 -6.88
CA TRP A 102 -8.17 17.52 -6.92
C TRP A 102 -8.45 16.35 -5.98
N GLY A 103 -9.13 16.58 -4.84
CA GLY A 103 -9.59 15.52 -3.96
C GLY A 103 -10.56 14.55 -4.65
N ILE A 104 -11.54 15.07 -5.40
CA ILE A 104 -12.46 14.22 -6.19
C ILE A 104 -11.72 13.45 -7.28
N PHE A 105 -10.79 14.08 -8.00
CA PHE A 105 -9.99 13.43 -9.03
C PHE A 105 -9.14 12.27 -8.47
N LEU A 106 -8.47 12.50 -7.34
CA LEU A 106 -7.71 11.48 -6.62
C LEU A 106 -8.61 10.37 -6.08
N GLY A 107 -9.81 10.70 -5.59
CA GLY A 107 -10.80 9.72 -5.15
C GLY A 107 -11.26 8.79 -6.28
N VAL A 108 -11.48 9.32 -7.48
CA VAL A 108 -11.83 8.49 -8.67
C VAL A 108 -10.67 7.59 -9.07
N ILE A 109 -9.44 8.11 -9.09
CA ILE A 109 -8.24 7.30 -9.37
C ILE A 109 -8.07 6.20 -8.33
N TYR A 110 -8.28 6.50 -7.05
CA TYR A 110 -8.20 5.54 -5.96
C TYR A 110 -9.23 4.42 -6.14
N PHE A 111 -10.48 4.77 -6.46
CA PHE A 111 -11.53 3.79 -6.74
C PHE A 111 -11.19 2.86 -7.92
N LEU A 112 -10.68 3.41 -9.02
CA LEU A 112 -10.24 2.62 -10.17
C LEU A 112 -9.08 1.68 -9.82
N MET A 113 -8.15 2.15 -8.97
CA MET A 113 -7.00 1.37 -8.52
C MET A 113 -7.45 0.16 -7.68
N ILE A 114 -8.40 0.34 -6.77
CA ILE A 114 -8.97 -0.75 -5.96
C ILE A 114 -9.68 -1.78 -6.85
N ILE A 115 -10.54 -1.34 -7.78
CA ILE A 115 -11.21 -2.25 -8.72
C ILE A 115 -10.17 -3.06 -9.49
N HIS A 116 -9.17 -2.38 -10.06
CA HIS A 116 -8.10 -3.03 -10.81
C HIS A 116 -7.33 -4.05 -9.96
N GLY A 117 -7.05 -3.72 -8.70
CA GLY A 117 -6.40 -4.62 -7.74
C GLY A 117 -7.19 -5.91 -7.50
N VAL A 118 -8.51 -5.80 -7.30
CA VAL A 118 -9.40 -6.96 -7.13
C VAL A 118 -9.40 -7.86 -8.37
N PHE A 119 -9.45 -7.26 -9.57
CA PHE A 119 -9.41 -8.02 -10.82
C PHE A 119 -8.08 -8.75 -11.03
N ILE A 120 -6.94 -8.11 -10.78
CA ILE A 120 -5.63 -8.76 -10.91
C ILE A 120 -5.54 -9.93 -9.93
N TYR A 121 -5.93 -9.72 -8.68
CA TYR A 121 -5.82 -10.77 -7.66
C TYR A 121 -6.66 -11.99 -8.05
N SER A 122 -7.88 -11.78 -8.53
CA SER A 122 -8.73 -12.86 -8.99
C SER A 122 -8.16 -13.58 -10.23
N LEU A 123 -7.64 -12.84 -11.21
CA LEU A 123 -7.00 -13.42 -12.40
C LEU A 123 -5.76 -14.25 -12.03
N SER A 124 -4.95 -13.79 -11.07
CA SER A 124 -3.79 -14.53 -10.56
C SER A 124 -4.22 -15.84 -9.91
N VAL A 125 -5.24 -15.82 -9.04
CA VAL A 125 -5.76 -17.02 -8.40
C VAL A 125 -6.31 -18.02 -9.42
N VAL A 126 -7.04 -17.56 -10.44
CA VAL A 126 -7.56 -18.42 -11.51
C VAL A 126 -6.44 -19.03 -12.35
N PHE A 127 -5.44 -18.23 -12.72
CA PHE A 127 -4.28 -18.68 -13.50
C PHE A 127 -3.45 -19.71 -12.73
N ASP A 128 -3.18 -19.44 -11.45
CA ASP A 128 -2.45 -20.34 -10.58
C ASP A 128 -3.25 -21.64 -10.37
N SER A 129 -4.55 -21.55 -10.08
CA SER A 129 -5.43 -22.72 -9.90
C SER A 129 -5.50 -23.60 -11.15
N ALA A 130 -5.62 -23.00 -12.34
CA ALA A 130 -5.60 -23.73 -13.60
C ALA A 130 -4.26 -24.43 -13.84
N SER A 131 -3.14 -23.77 -13.50
CA SER A 131 -1.80 -24.37 -13.60
C SER A 131 -1.63 -25.55 -12.64
N TYR A 132 -2.13 -25.45 -11.40
CA TYR A 132 -2.09 -26.54 -10.42
C TYR A 132 -2.89 -27.76 -10.90
N ILE A 133 -4.10 -27.58 -11.43
CA ILE A 133 -4.93 -28.69 -11.93
C ILE A 133 -4.28 -29.39 -13.13
N LYS A 134 -3.59 -28.64 -14.01
CA LYS A 134 -2.83 -29.20 -15.14
C LYS A 134 -1.64 -30.05 -14.67
N THR A 135 -0.89 -29.57 -13.66
CA THR A 135 0.30 -30.28 -13.14
C THR A 135 -0.05 -31.55 -12.37
N PHE A 136 -1.24 -31.63 -11.75
CA PHE A 136 -1.70 -32.82 -11.03
C PHE A 136 -2.43 -33.87 -11.91
N GLY A 137 -2.50 -33.68 -13.23
CA GLY A 137 -2.89 -34.74 -14.18
C GLY A 137 -4.37 -35.14 -14.18
N LEU A 138 -5.27 -34.32 -13.62
CA LEU A 138 -6.71 -34.62 -13.54
C LEU A 138 -7.49 -34.30 -14.85
N THR A 139 -6.85 -33.73 -15.89
CA THR A 139 -7.44 -33.46 -17.22
C THR A 139 -6.38 -33.14 -18.29
N GLU A 140 -6.46 -33.78 -19.47
CA GLU A 140 -5.61 -33.51 -20.65
C GLU A 140 -6.22 -32.52 -21.66
N ALA A 141 -7.40 -31.96 -21.36
CA ALA A 141 -8.10 -31.02 -22.25
C ALA A 141 -7.93 -29.56 -21.80
N ASP A 142 -7.63 -28.69 -22.76
CA ASP A 142 -7.35 -27.26 -22.60
C ASP A 142 -8.60 -26.46 -22.14
N LEU A 143 -8.96 -26.57 -20.85
CA LEU A 143 -10.11 -25.86 -20.27
C LEU A 143 -9.89 -24.35 -20.12
N SER A 144 -8.65 -23.87 -20.32
CA SER A 144 -8.26 -22.45 -20.26
C SER A 144 -8.98 -21.58 -21.29
N GLN A 145 -9.39 -22.17 -22.43
CA GLN A 145 -10.12 -21.46 -23.49
C GLN A 145 -11.65 -21.44 -23.29
N SER A 146 -12.19 -22.23 -22.37
CA SER A 146 -13.64 -22.29 -22.17
C SER A 146 -14.11 -21.14 -21.26
N ILE A 147 -14.98 -20.29 -21.81
CA ILE A 147 -15.61 -19.17 -21.06
C ILE A 147 -16.39 -19.67 -19.83
N ILE A 148 -16.79 -20.93 -19.86
CA ILE A 148 -17.58 -21.63 -18.83
C ILE A 148 -16.77 -21.83 -17.55
N TYR A 149 -15.46 -22.13 -17.63
CA TYR A 149 -14.62 -22.27 -16.44
C TYR A 149 -14.37 -20.92 -15.75
N LYS A 150 -14.24 -19.85 -16.54
CA LYS A 150 -14.10 -18.48 -16.03
C LYS A 150 -15.37 -18.01 -15.33
N VAL A 151 -16.55 -18.39 -15.82
CA VAL A 151 -17.84 -18.07 -15.20
C VAL A 151 -18.11 -18.94 -13.98
N ALA A 152 -17.74 -20.22 -13.98
CA ALA A 152 -17.99 -21.13 -12.85
C ALA A 152 -17.17 -20.84 -11.59
N ILE A 153 -15.99 -20.21 -11.71
CA ILE A 153 -15.21 -19.76 -10.54
C ILE A 153 -15.65 -18.38 -10.02
N PHE A 154 -16.27 -17.56 -10.88
CA PHE A 154 -16.74 -16.22 -10.53
C PHE A 154 -18.23 -16.15 -10.11
N ALA A 155 -19.00 -17.23 -10.33
CA ALA A 155 -20.38 -17.39 -9.86
C ALA A 155 -20.43 -18.01 -8.46
#